data_AF-A0A7C1R5G7-F1
#
_entry.id   AF-A0A7C1R5G7-F1
#
_cell.length_a   1.000
_cell.length_b   1.000
_cell.length_c   1.000
_cell.angle_alpha   90.00
_cell.angle_beta   90.00
_cell.angle_gamma   90.00
#
_symmetry.space_group_name_H-M   'P 1'
#
loop_
_entity.id
_entity.type
_entity.pdbx_description
1 polymer ?
#
loop_
_entity_poly.entity_id
_entity_poly.type
_entity_poly.pdbx_seq_one_letter_code
_entity_poly.pdbx_strand_id
1 'polypeptide(L)' 'MAKIYVATSWRNPVQPYMIEILKLHEHKVYDFREKGFHWSDIDSNWELWSKEENREYLGCDLAEKGLNEAQWLVKDEF' A
#
# COMPACT_ATOMS: atom_id res chain seq x y z
N MET A 1 -9.38 -3.78 -19.97
CA MET A 1 -9.20 -3.07 -18.69
C MET A 1 -9.01 -4.08 -17.58
N ALA A 2 -7.85 -4.08 -16.92
CA ALA A 2 -7.55 -4.95 -15.77
C ALA A 2 -7.38 -4.13 -14.48
N LYS A 3 -7.53 -4.79 -13.32
CA LYS A 3 -7.08 -4.26 -12.03
C LYS A 3 -5.67 -4.78 -11.75
N ILE A 4 -4.71 -3.90 -11.51
CA ILE A 4 -3.30 -4.27 -11.44
C ILE A 4 -2.68 -3.74 -10.14
N TYR A 5 -2.03 -4.66 -9.41
CA TYR A 5 -1.11 -4.36 -8.33
C TYR A 5 0.33 -4.56 -8.81
N VAL A 6 1.12 -3.48 -8.89
CA VAL A 6 2.50 -3.53 -9.36
C VAL A 6 3.44 -3.88 -8.20
N ALA A 7 3.62 -5.18 -7.94
CA ALA A 7 4.49 -5.67 -6.87
C ALA A 7 5.97 -5.45 -7.20
N THR A 8 6.56 -4.35 -6.74
CA THR A 8 7.99 -4.06 -6.86
C THR A 8 8.54 -3.49 -5.57
N SER A 9 9.87 -3.46 -5.42
CA SER A 9 10.51 -2.81 -4.26
C SER A 9 10.07 -1.35 -4.13
N TRP A 10 9.84 -0.89 -2.90
CA TRP A 10 9.60 0.53 -2.60
C TRP A 10 10.74 1.44 -3.10
N ARG A 11 11.95 0.90 -3.22
CA ARG A 11 13.15 1.62 -3.70
C ARG A 11 13.30 1.62 -5.22
N ASN A 12 12.45 0.93 -5.97
CA ASN A 12 12.59 0.82 -7.43
C ASN A 12 12.28 2.17 -8.12
N PRO A 13 13.26 2.89 -8.69
CA PRO A 13 12.99 4.19 -9.29
C PRO A 13 12.11 4.12 -10.55
N VAL A 14 11.97 2.94 -11.17
CA VAL A 14 11.20 2.75 -12.42
C VAL A 14 9.71 2.54 -12.18
N GLN A 15 9.28 2.21 -10.95
CA GLN A 15 7.88 1.91 -10.64
C GLN A 15 6.91 3.04 -11.06
N PRO A 16 7.18 4.34 -10.82
CA PRO A 16 6.22 5.39 -11.17
C PRO A 16 5.97 5.45 -12.68
N TYR A 17 7.02 5.24 -13.48
CA TYR A 17 6.89 5.19 -14.94
C TYR A 17 6.03 4.02 -15.41
N MET A 18 6.17 2.84 -14.79
CA MET A 18 5.34 1.67 -15.10
C MET A 18 3.87 1.90 -14.75
N ILE A 19 3.60 2.55 -13.61
CA ILE A 19 2.23 2.91 -13.20
C ILE A 19 1.58 3.80 -14.27
N GLU A 20 2.28 4.82 -14.76
CA GLU A 20 1.78 5.75 -15.77
C GLU A 20 1.50 5.06 -17.11
N ILE A 21 2.38 4.14 -17.56
CA ILE A 21 2.12 3.33 -18.76
C ILE A 21 0.84 2.52 -18.60
N LEU A 22 0.67 1.83 -17.48
CA LEU A 22 -0.49 0.97 -17.26
C LEU A 22 -1.79 1.80 -17.19
N LYS A 23 -1.76 2.98 -16.57
CA LYS A 23 -2.89 3.93 -16.57
C LYS A 23 -3.21 4.43 -17.98
N LEU A 24 -2.19 4.73 -18.79
CA LEU A 24 -2.35 5.16 -20.19
C LEU A 24 -3.07 4.10 -21.04
N HIS A 25 -2.88 2.82 -20.72
CA HIS A 25 -3.58 1.69 -21.32
C HIS A 25 -4.92 1.36 -20.63
N GLU A 26 -5.52 2.33 -19.92
CA GLU A 26 -6.85 2.23 -19.30
C GLU A 26 -6.97 1.08 -18.30
N HIS A 27 -5.89 0.77 -17.57
CA HIS A 27 -5.94 -0.15 -16.44
C HIS A 27 -6.24 0.60 -15.15
N LYS A 28 -6.92 -0.07 -14.21
CA LYS A 28 -7.07 0.41 -12.83
C LYS A 28 -5.87 -0.06 -12.04
N VAL A 29 -4.95 0.85 -11.74
CA VAL A 29 -3.66 0.52 -11.13
C VAL A 29 -3.62 1.04 -9.70
N TYR A 30 -3.20 0.20 -8.76
CA TYR A 30 -2.90 0.65 -7.40
C TYR A 30 -1.44 1.05 -7.29
N ASP A 31 -1.23 2.31 -6.92
CA ASP A 31 0.09 2.83 -6.58
C ASP A 31 0.24 2.86 -5.06
N PHE A 32 0.98 1.88 -4.55
CA PHE A 32 1.27 1.79 -3.13
C PHE A 32 2.12 2.97 -2.63
N ARG A 33 2.79 3.74 -3.50
CA ARG A 33 3.63 4.88 -3.08
C ARG A 33 2.83 6.14 -2.81
N GLU A 34 1.69 6.27 -3.48
CA GLU A 34 0.78 7.40 -3.30
C GLU A 34 -0.24 7.12 -2.20
N LYS A 35 -0.71 5.87 -2.11
CA LYS A 35 -1.85 5.47 -1.26
C LYS A 35 -1.51 4.34 -0.28
N GLY A 36 -0.22 4.10 -0.06
CA GLY A 36 0.23 3.09 0.89
C GLY A 36 0.10 3.58 2.33
N PHE A 37 -0.23 2.65 3.20
CA PHE A 37 -0.08 2.86 4.65
C PHE A 37 1.39 2.91 5.03
N HIS A 38 1.77 3.88 5.86
CA HIS A 38 3.11 3.98 6.43
C HIS A 38 3.07 3.89 7.96
N TRP A 39 3.93 3.07 8.54
CA TRP A 39 4.08 2.99 9.99
C TRP A 39 4.47 4.33 10.63
N SER A 40 5.17 5.19 9.88
CA SER A 40 5.49 6.56 10.27
C SER A 40 4.27 7.46 10.46
N ASP A 41 3.11 7.09 9.88
CA ASP A 41 1.86 7.83 10.06
C ASP A 41 1.23 7.55 11.43
N ILE A 42 1.60 6.43 12.07
CA ILE A 42 1.20 6.10 13.45
C ILE A 42 2.21 6.72 14.43
N ASP A 43 3.49 6.47 14.21
CA ASP A 43 4.58 6.95 15.07
C ASP A 43 5.85 7.17 14.24
N SER A 44 6.42 8.37 14.32
CA SER A 44 7.71 8.70 13.70
C SER A 44 8.87 7.79 14.14
N ASN A 45 8.81 7.18 15.32
CA ASN A 45 9.83 6.28 15.86
C ASN A 45 9.50 4.79 15.66
N TRP A 46 8.58 4.46 14.76
CA TRP A 46 8.15 3.08 14.50
C TRP A 46 9.29 2.09 14.23
N GLU A 47 10.41 2.56 13.68
CA GLU A 47 11.60 1.74 13.43
C GLU A 47 12.25 1.20 14.72
N LEU A 48 11.98 1.85 15.86
CA LEU A 48 12.48 1.48 17.17
C LEU A 48 11.52 0.57 17.95
N TRP A 49 10.34 0.26 17.40
CA TRP A 49 9.35 -0.56 18.08
C TRP A 49 9.87 -1.96 18.39
N SER A 50 9.55 -2.41 19.61
CA SER A 50 9.59 -3.80 20.02
C SER A 50 8.58 -4.66 19.26
N LYS A 51 8.65 -5.98 19.43
CA LYS A 51 7.69 -6.91 18.80
C LYS A 51 6.30 -6.76 19.40
N GLU A 52 6.24 -6.41 20.67
CA GLU A 52 5.03 -6.18 21.44
C GLU A 52 4.32 -4.93 20.92
N GLU A 53 5.05 -3.82 20.76
CA GLU A 53 4.53 -2.58 20.17
C GLU A 53 4.04 -2.81 18.73
N ASN A 54 4.82 -3.54 17.91
CA ASN A 54 4.36 -3.91 16.57
C ASN A 54 2.99 -4.63 16.58
N ARG A 55 2.76 -5.53 17.53
CA ARG A 55 1.48 -6.25 17.63
C ARG A 55 0.34 -5.35 18.09
N GLU A 56 0.61 -4.45 19.01
CA GLU A 56 -0.38 -3.50 19.50
C GLU A 56 -0.85 -2.57 18.37
N TYR A 57 0.08 -2.00 17.60
CA TYR A 57 -0.26 -1.06 16.53
C TYR A 57 -0.82 -1.69 15.26
N LEU A 58 -0.74 -3.03 15.08
CA LEU A 58 -1.42 -3.73 14.00
C LEU A 58 -2.96 -3.56 14.03
N GLY A 59 -3.54 -3.37 15.22
CA GLY A 59 -4.98 -3.21 15.41
C GLY A 59 -5.45 -1.75 15.50
N CYS A 60 -4.59 -0.77 15.22
CA CYS A 60 -5.02 0.62 15.27
C CYS A 60 -5.87 0.98 14.03
N ASP A 61 -6.77 1.95 14.20
CA ASP A 61 -7.66 2.44 13.12
C ASP A 61 -6.91 2.78 11.82
N LEU A 62 -5.68 3.29 11.92
CA LEU A 62 -4.87 3.66 10.76
C LEU A 62 -4.42 2.42 9.97
N ALA A 63 -3.93 1.40 10.66
CA ALA A 63 -3.51 0.15 10.05
C ALA A 63 -4.70 -0.60 9.41
N GLU A 64 -5.86 -0.60 10.08
CA GLU A 64 -7.08 -1.19 9.54
C GLU A 64 -7.59 -0.47 8.28
N LYS A 65 -7.54 0.87 8.26
CA LYS A 65 -7.90 1.66 7.07
C LYS A 65 -6.95 1.37 5.92
N GLY A 66 -5.65 1.35 6.16
CA GLY A 66 -4.63 1.02 5.16
C GLY A 66 -4.85 -0.35 4.51
N LEU A 67 -5.19 -1.36 5.31
CA LEU A 67 -5.53 -2.69 4.79
C LEU A 67 -6.78 -2.65 3.90
N ASN A 68 -7.84 -1.95 4.33
CA ASN A 68 -9.07 -1.84 3.56
C ASN A 68 -8.88 -1.09 2.23
N GLU A 69 -8.01 -0.08 2.19
CA GLU A 69 -7.64 0.62 0.97
C GLU A 69 -6.83 -0.24 0.00
N ALA A 70 -6.03 -1.21 0.46
CA ALA A 70 -5.42 -2.16 -0.47
C ALA A 70 -6.45 -3.17 -1.04
N GLN A 71 -7.53 -3.43 -0.31
CA GLN A 71 -8.49 -4.49 -0.63
C GLN A 71 -9.48 -4.15 -1.77
N TRP A 72 -9.73 -2.89 -2.13
CA TRP A 72 -10.68 -2.56 -3.23
C TRP A 72 -10.23 -3.12 -4.60
N LEU A 73 -8.94 -3.41 -4.76
CA LEU A 73 -8.43 -4.10 -5.95
C LEU A 73 -8.94 -5.55 -6.05
N VAL A 74 -9.20 -6.20 -4.91
CA VAL A 74 -9.37 -7.65 -4.79
C VAL A 74 -10.80 -8.05 -4.41
N LYS A 75 -11.59 -7.12 -3.84
CA LYS A 75 -12.93 -7.38 -3.27
C LYS A 75 -14.07 -7.62 -4.29
N ASP A 76 -13.81 -7.57 -5.60
CA ASP A 76 -14.84 -7.87 -6.62
C ASP A 76 -14.88 -9.35 -7.04
N GLU A 77 -14.11 -10.24 -6.40
CA GLU A 77 -14.00 -11.66 -6.82
C GLU A 77 -14.33 -12.72 -5.74
N PHE A 78 -15.02 -12.36 -4.64
CA PHE A 78 -15.58 -13.36 -3.70
C PHE A 78 -16.99 -13.00 -3.23
#